data_AF-A0A431LCD3-F1
#
_entry.id   AF-A0A431LCD3-F1
#
_cell.length_a   1.000
_cell.length_b   1.000
_cell.length_c   1.000
_cell.angle_alpha   90.00
_cell.angle_beta   90.00
_cell.angle_gamma   90.00
#
_symmetry.space_group_name_H-M   'P 1'
#
loop_
_entity.id
_entity.type
_entity.pdbx_description
1 polymer ?
#
loop_
_entity_poly.entity_id
_entity_poly.type
_entity_poly.pdbx_seq_one_letter_code
_entity_poly.pdbx_strand_id
1 'polypeptide(L)'
;MRFPFILMLAVLPQLAVAAPRIVCHAEYDGTPQDVLFEATSTPYTVAPRPIYDDFQLRVILRDQPADLTSVRIQVFWNRQNEPVMIQEARYPWPPRSLGQRYGFTGLQRIYEPYRDGELSYWCEVTKEGTR
;
A
#
# COMPACT_ATOMS: atom_id res chain seq x y z
N MET A 1 15.03 -60.55 16.23
CA MET A 1 15.68 -59.45 15.49
C MET A 1 14.67 -58.30 15.41
N ARG A 2 14.91 -57.20 16.13
CA ARG A 2 14.00 -56.04 16.21
C ARG A 2 14.58 -54.91 15.35
N PHE A 3 13.97 -54.62 14.21
CA PHE A 3 14.33 -53.48 13.37
C PHE A 3 13.73 -52.21 13.99
N PRO A 4 14.54 -51.19 14.35
CA PRO A 4 14.00 -49.93 14.82
C PRO A 4 13.53 -49.14 13.59
N PHE A 5 12.24 -48.83 13.55
CA PHE A 5 11.62 -47.98 12.55
C PHE A 5 12.03 -46.53 12.84
N ILE A 6 13.11 -46.07 12.22
CA ILE A 6 13.58 -44.67 12.32
C ILE A 6 12.58 -43.80 11.56
N LEU A 7 11.77 -43.04 12.30
CA LEU A 7 10.84 -42.05 11.77
C LEU A 7 11.65 -40.84 11.28
N MET A 8 11.94 -40.78 9.98
CA MET A 8 12.62 -39.66 9.35
C MET A 8 11.65 -38.47 9.24
N LEU A 9 11.73 -37.53 10.18
CA LEU A 9 11.01 -36.26 10.12
C LEU A 9 11.56 -35.42 8.96
N ALA A 10 10.83 -35.36 7.85
CA ALA A 10 11.16 -34.47 6.74
C ALA A 10 10.84 -33.02 7.14
N VAL A 11 11.87 -32.25 7.46
CA VAL A 11 11.75 -30.80 7.66
C VAL A 11 11.57 -30.16 6.28
N LEU A 12 10.34 -29.77 5.95
CA LEU A 12 10.06 -28.98 4.76
C LEU A 12 10.57 -27.55 4.98
N PRO A 13 11.45 -27.02 4.11
CA PRO A 13 11.86 -25.63 4.19
C PRO A 13 10.66 -24.74 3.84
N GLN A 14 10.20 -23.95 4.81
CA GLN A 14 9.23 -22.89 4.54
C GLN A 14 9.95 -21.79 3.75
N LEU A 15 9.72 -21.74 2.44
CA LEU A 15 10.10 -20.57 1.63
C LEU A 15 9.24 -19.40 2.10
N ALA A 16 9.82 -18.52 2.93
CA ALA A 16 9.21 -17.25 3.28
C ALA A 16 9.16 -16.38 2.02
N VAL A 17 8.03 -16.38 1.32
CA VAL A 17 7.77 -15.43 0.25
C VAL A 17 7.42 -14.10 0.93
N ALA A 18 8.32 -13.12 0.84
CA ALA A 18 8.06 -11.77 1.35
C ALA A 18 6.82 -11.20 0.63
N ALA A 19 5.82 -10.82 1.42
CA ALA A 19 4.61 -10.21 0.87
C ALA A 19 4.95 -8.84 0.26
N PRO A 20 4.38 -8.49 -0.90
CA PRO A 20 4.61 -7.18 -1.47
C PRO A 20 3.99 -6.09 -0.60
N ARG A 21 4.68 -4.95 -0.54
CA ARG A 21 4.22 -3.76 0.17
C ARG A 21 4.24 -2.56 -0.75
N ILE A 22 3.40 -1.58 -0.45
CA ILE A 22 3.43 -0.27 -1.06
C ILE A 22 3.80 0.74 0.01
N VAL A 23 4.83 1.55 -0.27
CA VAL A 23 5.09 2.78 0.49
C VAL A 23 4.58 3.95 -0.34
N CYS A 24 3.84 4.84 0.29
CA CYS A 24 3.45 6.11 -0.27
C CYS A 24 4.17 7.23 0.48
N HIS A 25 4.87 8.07 -0.26
CA HIS A 25 5.54 9.25 0.23
C HIS A 25 4.57 10.40 0.03
N ALA A 26 4.13 11.01 1.12
CA ALA A 26 3.21 12.13 1.13
C ALA A 26 3.94 13.37 1.66
N GLU A 27 3.59 14.53 1.12
CA GLU A 27 4.01 15.81 1.66
C GLU A 27 2.79 16.73 1.73
N TYR A 28 2.58 17.31 2.89
CA TYR A 28 1.55 18.30 3.14
C TYR A 28 2.16 19.43 3.98
N ASP A 29 1.94 20.67 3.55
CA ASP A 29 2.51 21.87 4.18
C ASP A 29 4.05 21.76 4.38
N GLY A 30 4.75 21.24 3.36
CA GLY A 30 6.20 21.05 3.37
C GLY A 30 6.70 19.95 4.32
N THR A 31 5.81 19.18 4.96
CA THR A 31 6.19 18.13 5.90
C THR A 31 6.03 16.75 5.26
N PRO A 32 7.13 15.99 5.09
CA PRO A 32 7.07 14.66 4.47
C PRO A 32 6.66 13.56 5.47
N GLN A 33 5.89 12.59 4.98
CA GLN A 33 5.41 11.41 5.71
C GLN A 33 5.41 10.17 4.81
N ASP A 34 6.05 9.10 5.27
CA ASP A 34 5.98 7.79 4.62
C ASP A 34 4.86 6.94 5.24
N VAL A 35 4.02 6.35 4.38
CA VAL A 35 2.91 5.50 4.80
C VAL A 35 2.97 4.15 4.10
N LEU A 36 3.07 3.09 4.89
CA LEU A 36 3.21 1.71 4.41
C LEU A 36 1.85 1.00 4.38
N PHE A 37 1.62 0.24 3.31
CA PHE A 37 0.44 -0.58 3.10
C PHE A 37 0.83 -2.00 2.67
N GLU A 38 0.23 -2.97 3.33
CA GLU A 38 0.40 -4.40 3.06
C GLU A 38 -0.63 -4.90 2.05
N ALA A 39 -0.32 -6.02 1.38
CA ALA A 39 -1.31 -6.77 0.62
C ALA A 39 -2.46 -7.27 1.52
N THR A 40 -3.67 -7.35 0.96
CA THR A 40 -4.87 -7.76 1.70
C THR A 40 -5.74 -8.73 0.91
N SER A 41 -6.36 -9.67 1.60
CA SER A 41 -7.44 -10.51 1.08
C SER A 41 -8.84 -9.94 1.40
N THR A 42 -8.93 -8.93 2.28
CA THR A 42 -10.17 -8.33 2.78
C THR A 42 -10.23 -6.84 2.45
N PRO A 43 -10.39 -6.45 1.17
CA PRO A 43 -10.22 -5.06 0.72
C PRO A 43 -11.13 -4.05 1.44
N TYR A 44 -12.31 -4.49 1.88
CA TYR A 44 -13.28 -3.62 2.56
C TYR A 44 -12.91 -3.27 4.00
N THR A 45 -12.02 -4.04 4.65
CA THR A 45 -11.60 -3.79 6.05
C THR A 45 -10.37 -2.89 6.15
N VAL A 46 -9.75 -2.53 5.02
CA VAL A 46 -8.59 -1.63 5.00
C VAL A 46 -9.01 -0.24 5.45
N ALA A 47 -8.53 0.20 6.62
CA ALA A 47 -8.76 1.55 7.11
C ALA A 47 -7.89 2.57 6.35
N PRO A 48 -8.40 3.80 6.09
CA PRO A 48 -7.56 4.92 5.71
C PRO A 48 -6.52 5.23 6.78
N ARG A 49 -5.33 5.66 6.36
CA ARG A 49 -4.24 6.13 7.22
C ARG A 49 -4.18 7.65 7.19
N PRO A 50 -4.11 8.33 8.33
CA PRO A 50 -4.02 9.78 8.35
C PRO A 50 -2.71 10.26 7.71
N ILE A 51 -2.81 11.33 6.92
CA ILE A 51 -1.70 12.18 6.50
C ILE A 51 -1.92 13.49 7.25
N TYR A 52 -1.22 13.64 8.39
CA TYR A 52 -1.51 14.68 9.38
C TYR A 52 -3.01 14.74 9.75
N ASP A 53 -3.54 15.95 9.98
CA ASP A 53 -4.91 16.17 10.44
C ASP A 53 -5.90 16.42 9.30
N ASP A 54 -5.44 16.71 8.09
CA ASP A 54 -6.30 17.18 6.99
C ASP A 54 -6.63 16.11 5.94
N PHE A 55 -5.77 15.10 5.75
CA PHE A 55 -5.98 14.07 4.72
C PHE A 55 -5.91 12.66 5.29
N GLN A 56 -6.47 11.71 4.53
CA GLN A 56 -6.27 10.29 4.77
C GLN A 56 -6.00 9.57 3.45
N LEU A 57 -5.05 8.64 3.48
CA LEU A 57 -4.72 7.79 2.35
C LEU A 57 -5.13 6.35 2.63
N ARG A 58 -5.90 5.76 1.74
CA ARG A 58 -6.23 4.33 1.78
C ARG A 58 -5.69 3.66 0.53
N VAL A 59 -4.74 2.76 0.71
CA VAL A 59 -4.23 1.91 -0.37
C VAL A 59 -4.70 0.49 -0.15
N ILE A 60 -5.39 -0.06 -1.15
CA ILE A 60 -5.84 -1.44 -1.20
C ILE A 60 -4.97 -2.16 -2.21
N LEU A 61 -3.99 -2.92 -1.72
CA LEU A 61 -3.16 -3.80 -2.53
C LEU A 61 -3.77 -5.21 -2.56
N ARG A 62 -4.26 -5.60 -3.75
CA ARG A 62 -4.67 -6.97 -4.06
C ARG A 62 -3.60 -7.59 -4.94
N ASP A 63 -2.82 -8.52 -4.39
CA ASP A 63 -1.80 -9.29 -5.10
C ASP A 63 -2.29 -10.69 -5.51
N GLN A 64 -3.46 -11.09 -5.03
CA GLN A 64 -4.13 -12.35 -5.39
C GLN A 64 -5.67 -12.31 -5.22
N PRO A 65 -6.42 -13.21 -5.88
CA PRO A 65 -5.98 -14.05 -7.02
C PRO A 65 -5.69 -13.22 -8.27
N ALA A 66 -5.01 -13.82 -9.26
CA ALA A 66 -4.45 -13.15 -10.44
C ALA A 66 -5.45 -12.26 -11.20
N ASP A 67 -6.70 -12.71 -11.33
CA ASP A 67 -7.80 -12.03 -12.00
C ASP A 67 -8.35 -10.81 -11.22
N LEU A 68 -8.04 -10.69 -9.94
CA LEU A 68 -8.47 -9.59 -9.06
C LEU A 68 -7.32 -8.67 -8.62
N THR A 69 -6.12 -8.87 -9.19
CA THR A 69 -4.94 -8.10 -8.81
C THR A 69 -5.07 -6.64 -9.21
N SER A 70 -4.84 -5.75 -8.25
CA SER A 70 -4.91 -4.31 -8.46
C SER A 70 -4.34 -3.54 -7.27
N VAL A 71 -3.99 -2.28 -7.53
CA VAL A 71 -3.79 -1.28 -6.48
C VAL A 71 -4.88 -0.25 -6.64
N ARG A 72 -5.67 -0.05 -5.59
CA ARG A 72 -6.61 1.08 -5.49
C ARG A 72 -6.10 2.05 -4.44
N ILE A 73 -5.98 3.32 -4.82
CA ILE A 73 -5.58 4.41 -3.94
C ILE A 73 -6.77 5.35 -3.82
N GLN A 74 -7.15 5.66 -2.59
CA GLN A 74 -8.22 6.60 -2.27
C GLN A 74 -7.66 7.67 -1.35
N VAL A 75 -7.90 8.93 -1.68
CA VAL A 75 -7.58 10.08 -0.83
C VAL A 75 -8.87 10.66 -0.29
N PHE A 76 -8.89 10.85 1.03
CA PHE A 76 -9.95 11.51 1.75
C PHE A 76 -9.43 12.82 2.31
N TRP A 77 -10.31 13.80 2.39
CA TRP A 77 -10.09 15.05 3.13
C TRP A 77 -10.96 15.04 4.39
N ASN A 78 -10.36 15.38 5.53
CA ASN A 78 -10.99 15.40 6.84
C ASN A 78 -11.85 16.66 6.99
N ARG A 79 -13.10 16.58 6.55
CA ARG A 79 -14.12 17.58 6.89
C ARG A 79 -14.50 17.44 8.36
N GLN A 80 -14.92 18.55 9.00
CA GLN A 80 -15.30 18.63 10.42
C GLN A 80 -16.18 17.48 10.95
N ASN A 81 -17.07 16.93 10.12
CA ASN A 81 -18.02 15.90 10.55
C ASN A 81 -17.68 14.49 10.02
N GLU A 82 -17.06 14.39 8.84
CA GLU A 82 -16.77 13.09 8.21
C GLU A 82 -15.74 13.26 7.08
N PRO A 83 -14.76 12.33 6.94
CA PRO A 83 -13.86 12.33 5.80
C PRO A 83 -14.61 12.17 4.47
N VAL A 84 -14.30 13.02 3.49
CA VAL A 84 -14.88 12.96 2.13
C VAL A 84 -13.82 12.46 1.16
N MET A 85 -14.15 11.45 0.36
CA MET A 85 -13.26 10.99 -0.71
C MET A 85 -13.20 12.05 -1.81
N ILE A 86 -11.99 12.51 -2.13
CA ILE A 86 -11.75 13.53 -3.16
C ILE A 86 -10.97 12.97 -4.35
N GLN A 87 -10.38 11.78 -4.23
CA GLN A 87 -9.72 11.10 -5.34
C GLN A 87 -9.77 9.58 -5.16
N GLU A 88 -9.98 8.86 -6.27
CA GLU A 88 -9.72 7.43 -6.42
C GLU A 88 -8.89 7.20 -7.69
N ALA A 89 -7.80 6.45 -7.57
CA ALA A 89 -7.03 5.94 -8.70
C ALA A 89 -6.88 4.42 -8.61
N ARG A 90 -6.79 3.79 -9.79
CA ARG A 90 -6.58 2.35 -9.91
C ARG A 90 -5.38 2.08 -10.82
N TYR A 91 -4.49 1.23 -10.35
CA TYR A 91 -3.30 0.81 -11.07
C TYR A 91 -3.29 -0.71 -11.22
N PRO A 92 -2.77 -1.23 -12.35
CA PRO A 92 -2.57 -2.66 -12.52
C PRO A 92 -1.53 -3.17 -11.52
N TRP A 93 -1.70 -4.41 -11.08
CA TRP A 93 -0.71 -5.11 -10.29
C TRP A 93 -0.23 -6.36 -11.05
N PRO A 94 1.09 -6.64 -11.12
CA PRO A 94 2.19 -5.80 -10.65
C PRO A 94 2.35 -4.51 -11.50
N PRO A 95 2.90 -3.42 -10.95
CA PRO A 95 3.07 -2.18 -11.70
C PRO A 95 4.16 -2.31 -12.79
N ARG A 96 3.96 -1.65 -13.92
CA ARG A 96 4.89 -1.71 -15.07
C ARG A 96 6.13 -0.82 -14.92
N SER A 97 6.04 0.24 -14.11
CA SER A 97 7.04 1.30 -13.97
C SER A 97 7.74 1.28 -12.61
N LEU A 98 8.38 0.15 -12.28
CA LEU A 98 9.20 0.05 -11.08
C LEU A 98 10.49 0.89 -11.22
N GLY A 99 10.91 1.57 -10.14
CA GLY A 99 12.17 2.34 -10.10
C GLY A 99 12.15 3.66 -10.88
N GLN A 100 11.00 4.12 -11.37
CA GLN A 100 10.88 5.44 -11.97
C GLN A 100 10.82 6.53 -10.90
N ARG A 101 11.18 7.77 -11.30
CA ARG A 101 11.00 8.94 -10.43
C ARG A 101 9.53 9.04 -10.03
N TYR A 102 9.27 9.10 -8.73
CA TYR A 102 7.92 9.09 -8.15
C TYR A 102 7.16 7.76 -8.34
N GLY A 103 7.88 6.63 -8.37
CA GLY A 103 7.29 5.30 -8.31
C GLY A 103 6.33 4.99 -9.47
N PHE A 104 5.38 4.09 -9.23
CA PHE A 104 4.46 3.64 -10.27
C PHE A 104 3.27 4.58 -10.48
N THR A 105 2.97 5.42 -9.49
CA THR A 105 1.90 6.41 -9.59
C THR A 105 2.33 7.66 -10.35
N GLY A 106 3.64 7.95 -10.41
CA GLY A 106 4.10 9.31 -10.67
C GLY A 106 3.74 10.25 -9.50
N LEU A 107 4.15 11.51 -9.61
CA LEU A 107 3.80 12.54 -8.62
C LEU A 107 2.35 12.97 -8.79
N GLN A 108 1.55 12.77 -7.76
CA GLN A 108 0.16 13.19 -7.64
C GLN A 108 0.09 14.48 -6.82
N ARG A 109 -0.85 15.37 -7.17
CA ARG A 109 -1.19 16.57 -6.39
C ARG A 109 -2.70 16.64 -6.21
N ILE A 110 -3.13 16.76 -4.96
CA ILE A 110 -4.53 16.79 -4.57
C ILE A 110 -4.76 18.07 -3.78
N TYR A 111 -5.75 18.84 -4.21
CA TYR A 111 -6.12 20.09 -3.57
C TYR A 111 -7.36 19.87 -2.72
N GLU A 112 -7.33 20.31 -1.46
CA GLU A 112 -8.55 20.30 -0.65
C GLU A 112 -9.56 21.32 -1.22
N PRO A 113 -10.87 21.07 -1.08
CA PRO A 113 -11.86 21.98 -1.68
C PRO A 113 -12.05 23.34 -1.00
N TYR A 114 -11.46 23.60 0.17
CA TYR A 114 -11.85 24.74 1.03
C TYR A 114 -10.74 25.71 1.48
N ARG A 115 -9.54 25.24 1.86
CA ARG A 115 -8.48 26.13 2.39
C ARG A 115 -7.18 26.08 1.58
N ASP A 116 -7.28 25.67 0.31
CA ASP A 116 -6.17 25.60 -0.65
C ASP A 116 -4.98 24.71 -0.20
N GLY A 117 -5.15 23.84 0.79
CA GLY A 117 -4.20 22.80 1.14
C GLY A 117 -3.86 21.87 -0.03
N GLU A 118 -2.57 21.72 -0.32
CA GLU A 118 -2.03 20.81 -1.33
C GLU A 118 -1.39 19.59 -0.67
N LEU A 119 -1.97 18.41 -0.90
CA LEU A 119 -1.31 17.14 -0.66
C LEU A 119 -0.58 16.72 -1.93
N SER A 120 0.74 16.56 -1.85
CA SER A 120 1.49 15.87 -2.89
C SER A 120 1.84 14.45 -2.44
N TYR A 121 1.74 13.46 -3.33
CA TYR A 121 2.14 12.09 -2.99
C TYR A 121 2.61 11.29 -4.20
N TRP A 122 3.39 10.24 -3.94
CA TRP A 122 3.61 9.16 -4.88
C TRP A 122 3.74 7.83 -4.14
N CYS A 123 3.56 6.72 -4.84
CA CYS A 123 3.70 5.39 -4.25
C CYS A 123 4.62 4.48 -5.08
N GLU A 124 5.35 3.64 -4.36
CA GLU A 124 6.27 2.67 -4.92
C GLU A 124 6.14 1.30 -4.24
N VAL A 125 6.58 0.26 -4.95
CA VAL A 125 6.58 -1.10 -4.43
C VAL A 125 7.86 -1.32 -3.66
N THR A 126 7.74 -1.71 -2.39
CA THR A 126 8.87 -2.14 -1.58
C THR A 126 8.78 -3.64 -1.28
N LYS A 127 9.93 -4.29 -1.26
CA LYS A 127 10.08 -5.66 -0.77
C LYS A 127 10.59 -5.59 0.65
N GLU A 128 10.06 -6.43 1.52
CA GLU A 128 10.59 -6.59 2.87
C GLU A 128 12.12 -6.80 2.82
N GLY A 129 12.87 -5.93 3.50
CA GLY A 129 14.34 -6.01 3.60
C GLY A 129 15.17 -5.10 2.69
N THR A 130 14.56 -4.17 1.93
CA THR A 130 15.34 -3.15 1.19
C THR A 130 15.34 -1.85 1.98
N ARG A 131 16.43 -1.58 2.71
CA ARG A 131 16.73 -0.29 3.34
C ARG A 131 17.95 0.30 2.64
#